data_AF-A0A3M6K3P6-F1
#
_entry.id   AF-A0A3M6K3P6-F1
#
_cell.length_a   1.000
_cell.length_b   1.000
_cell.length_c   1.000
_cell.angle_alpha   90.00
_cell.angle_beta   90.00
_cell.angle_gamma   90.00
#
_symmetry.space_group_name_H-M   'P 1'
#
loop_
_entity.id
_entity.type
_entity.pdbx_description
1 polymer ?
#
loop_
_entity_poly.entity_id
_entity_poly.type
_entity_poly.pdbx_seq_one_letter_code
_entity_poly.pdbx_strand_id
1 'polypeptide(L)' 'RTSGEKRLSGFLMWQSAYSELVFMDIFWPEFRKIDLMRAIRTFQERKRRLGK' A
#
# COMPACT_ATOMS: atom_id res chain seq x y z
N ARG A 1 0.04 -3.94 0.17
CA ARG A 1 -0.18 -5.38 -0.10
C ARG A 1 1.16 -6.05 -0.32
N THR A 2 1.39 -7.13 0.42
CA THR A 2 2.61 -7.97 0.38
C THR A 2 2.51 -9.01 -0.74
N SER A 3 3.55 -9.84 -0.88
CA SER A 3 3.66 -10.95 -1.84
C SER A 3 3.77 -10.54 -3.32
N GLY A 4 4.12 -9.29 -3.61
CA GLY A 4 4.37 -8.78 -4.96
C GLY A 4 3.14 -8.64 -5.87
N GLU A 5 1.96 -9.12 -5.44
CA GLU A 5 0.73 -9.01 -6.23
C GLU A 5 0.18 -7.58 -6.25
N LYS A 6 0.00 -7.02 -7.45
CA LYS A 6 -0.56 -5.68 -7.67
C LYS A 6 -2.06 -5.71 -7.94
N ARG A 7 -2.85 -6.16 -6.96
CA ARG A 7 -4.32 -6.21 -7.03
C ARG A 7 -4.98 -5.90 -5.70
N LEU A 8 -6.24 -5.47 -5.71
CA LEU A 8 -7.04 -5.28 -4.49
C LEU A 8 -7.88 -6.52 -4.12
N SER A 9 -8.18 -7.40 -5.08
CA SER A 9 -8.96 -8.63 -4.86
C SER A 9 -10.31 -8.39 -4.14
N GLY A 10 -10.98 -7.28 -4.42
CA GLY A 10 -12.27 -6.92 -3.78
C GLY A 10 -12.14 -6.33 -2.37
N PHE A 11 -10.92 -6.17 -1.83
CA PHE A 11 -10.72 -5.57 -0.52
C PHE A 11 -10.98 -4.06 -0.53
N LEU A 12 -11.94 -3.61 0.29
CA LEU A 12 -12.28 -2.20 0.52
C LEU A 12 -12.59 -1.40 -0.76
N MET A 13 -13.27 -2.00 -1.74
CA MET A 13 -13.46 -1.40 -3.07
C MET A 13 -14.00 0.05 -3.04
N TRP A 14 -15.02 0.33 -2.23
CA TRP A 14 -15.58 1.68 -2.10
C TRP A 14 -14.66 2.60 -1.29
N GLN A 15 -14.17 2.12 -0.14
CA GLN A 15 -13.36 2.90 0.79
C GLN A 15 -11.97 3.23 0.20
N SER A 16 -11.47 2.41 -0.72
CA SER A 16 -10.16 2.59 -1.34
C SER A 16 -10.18 3.47 -2.59
N ALA A 17 -11.33 4.02 -3.00
CA ALA A 17 -11.48 4.76 -4.26
C ALA A 17 -10.46 5.89 -4.44
N TYR A 18 -10.05 6.54 -3.35
CA TYR A 18 -9.07 7.63 -3.35
C TYR A 18 -7.82 7.36 -2.52
N SER A 19 -7.64 6.10 -2.10
CA SER A 19 -6.53 5.67 -1.26
C SER A 19 -5.27 5.48 -2.08
N GLU A 20 -4.13 5.79 -1.50
CA GLU A 20 -2.85 5.41 -2.08
C GLU A 20 -2.51 3.98 -1.72
N LEU A 21 -2.05 3.22 -2.72
CA LEU A 21 -1.69 1.82 -2.54
C LEU A 21 -0.17 1.68 -2.52
N VAL A 22 0.33 0.92 -1.54
CA VAL A 22 1.72 0.50 -1.45
C VAL A 22 1.78 -1.00 -1.66
N PHE A 23 2.56 -1.43 -2.64
CA PHE A 23 2.81 -2.83 -2.95
C PHE A 23 4.26 -3.17 -2.58
N MET A 24 4.46 -4.35 -1.98
CA MET A 24 5.77 -4.78 -1.47
C MET A 24 6.04 -6.22 -1.89
N ASP A 25 7.27 -6.46 -2.33
CA ASP A 25 7.78 -7.78 -2.75
C ASP A 25 8.32 -8.58 -1.56
N ILE A 26 7.59 -8.58 -0.44
CA ILE A 26 7.91 -9.33 0.78
C ILE A 26 6.74 -10.28 1.04
N PHE A 27 6.99 -11.56 1.30
CA PHE A 27 5.94 -12.50 1.65
C PHE A 27 5.33 -12.19 3.02
N TRP A 28 4.04 -12.50 3.21
CA TRP A 28 3.34 -12.17 4.45
C TRP A 28 4.01 -12.75 5.72
N PRO A 29 4.50 -14.01 5.74
CA PRO A 29 5.19 -14.55 6.91
C PRO A 29 6.49 -13.82 7.28
N GLU A 30 7.13 -13.14 6.31
CA GLU A 30 8.38 -12.41 6.50
C GLU A 30 8.16 -10.92 6.83
N PHE A 31 6.91 -10.46 6.84
CA PHE A 31 6.58 -9.06 7.05
C PHE A 31 6.86 -8.63 8.50
N ARG A 32 7.70 -7.60 8.67
CA ARG A 32 8.08 -7.08 10.00
C ARG A 32 7.58 -5.65 10.21
N LYS A 33 7.64 -5.19 11.46
CA LYS A 33 7.30 -3.80 11.83
C LYS A 33 8.07 -2.76 11.00
N ILE A 34 9.34 -3.02 10.67
CA ILE A 34 10.14 -2.11 9.83
C ILE A 34 9.56 -1.95 8.42
N ASP A 35 8.95 -3.00 7.88
CA ASP A 35 8.35 -2.98 6.53
C ASP A 35 7.06 -2.15 6.52
N LEU A 36 6.28 -2.21 7.60
CA LEU A 36 5.18 -1.26 7.82
C LEU A 36 5.68 0.19 7.91
N MET A 37 6.74 0.45 8.69
CA MET A 37 7.29 1.80 8.82
C MET A 37 7.81 2.34 7.48
N ARG A 38 8.41 1.47 6.65
CA ARG A 38 8.80 1.82 5.27
C ARG A 38 7.58 2.17 4.43
N ALA A 39 6.50 1.38 4.49
CA ALA A 39 5.28 1.67 3.76
C ALA A 39 4.64 3.02 4.14
N ILE A 40 4.63 3.35 5.44
CA ILE A 40 4.15 4.64 5.96
C ILE A 40 5.01 5.79 5.44
N ARG A 41 6.35 5.64 5.47
CA ARG A 41 7.27 6.66 4.94
C ARG A 41 7.01 6.90 3.45
N THR A 42 6.90 5.84 2.66
CA THR A 42 6.59 5.94 1.22
C THR A 42 5.26 6.65 0.97
N PHE A 43 4.25 6.41 1.81
CA PHE A 43 2.97 7.12 1.73
C PHE A 43 3.14 8.62 2.02
N GLN A 44 3.91 8.99 3.06
CA GLN A 44 4.13 10.39 3.44
C GLN A 44 4.94 11.19 2.41
N GLU A 45 5.85 10.55 1.67
CA GLU A 45 6.67 11.20 0.64
C GLU A 45 5.88 11.54 -0.64
N ARG A 46 4.73 10.89 -0.85
CA ARG A 46 3.93 11.09 -2.06
C ARG A 46 3.07 12.35 -1.94
N LYS A 47 3.11 13.17 -2.98
CA LYS A 47 2.22 14.34 -3.11
C LYS A 47 0.90 13.92 -3.76
N ARG A 48 -0.18 13.93 -2.98
CA ARG A 48 -1.54 13.70 -3.50
C ARG A 48 -1.96 14.82 -4.45
N ARG A 49 -2.39 14.43 -5.65
CA ARG A 49 -2.87 15.34 -6.69
C ARG A 49 -4.38 15.61 -6.61
N LEU A 50 -5.14 14.81 -5.86
CA LEU A 50 -6.58 14.97 -5.62
C LEU A 50 -7.40 15.34 -6.89
N GLY A 51 -7.09 14.71 -8.04
CA GLY A 51 -7.82 14.96 -9.29
C GLY A 51 -7.52 16.29 -10.00
N LYS A 52 -6.43 16.97 -9.65
CA LYS A 52 -5.82 18.05 -10.46
C LYS A 52 -4.97 17.52 -11.59
#